data_AF-A0A9E2I1U5-F1
#
_entry.id   AF-A0A9E2I1U5-F1
#
_cell.length_a   1.000
_cell.length_b   1.000
_cell.length_c   1.000
_cell.angle_alpha   90.00
_cell.angle_beta   90.00
_cell.angle_gamma   90.00
#
_symmetry.space_group_name_H-M   'P 1'
#
loop_
_entity.id
_entity.type
_entity.pdbx_description
1 polymer ?
#
loop_
_entity_poly.entity_id
_entity_poly.type
_entity_poly.pdbx_seq_one_letter_code
_entity_poly.pdbx_strand_id
1 'polypeptide(L)'
;MKVQMSEEKSKKIDLSKIESLLLTRSAFIKEAAVIIKEGSPFAVIYPDFELLKKADVINIKEELKWYGVELYNIDAREDEKIRGYRVMTHPLA
;
A
#
# COMPACT_ATOMS: atom_id res chain seq x y z
N MET A 1 -12.84 -38.78 20.05
CA MET A 1 -13.19 -37.72 19.09
C MET A 1 -11.92 -36.98 18.71
N LYS A 2 -11.43 -37.13 17.47
CA LYS A 2 -10.33 -36.32 16.96
C LYS A 2 -10.96 -34.99 16.51
N VAL A 3 -10.66 -33.92 17.22
CA VAL A 3 -11.02 -32.57 16.79
C VAL A 3 -10.24 -32.34 15.49
N GLN A 4 -10.98 -32.22 14.39
CA GLN A 4 -10.45 -31.74 13.12
C GLN A 4 -9.93 -30.33 13.36
N MET A 5 -8.61 -30.20 13.51
CA MET A 5 -7.91 -28.99 13.18
C MET A 5 -8.11 -28.77 11.69
N SER A 6 -9.09 -27.95 11.33
CA SER A 6 -9.18 -27.38 10.00
C SER A 6 -7.90 -26.57 9.77
N GLU A 7 -7.01 -27.11 8.94
CA GLU A 7 -5.92 -26.37 8.33
C GLU A 7 -6.53 -25.25 7.47
N GLU A 8 -6.91 -24.13 8.11
CA GLU A 8 -6.92 -22.85 7.42
C GLU A 8 -5.47 -22.59 7.06
N LYS A 9 -5.09 -22.96 5.83
CA LYS A 9 -3.88 -22.44 5.20
C LYS A 9 -4.03 -20.92 5.19
N SER A 10 -3.54 -20.26 6.23
CA SER A 10 -3.36 -18.81 6.26
C SER A 10 -2.52 -18.46 5.04
N LYS A 11 -3.17 -17.97 3.97
CA LYS A 11 -2.47 -17.49 2.78
C LYS A 11 -1.64 -16.31 3.26
N LYS A 12 -0.34 -16.55 3.47
CA LYS A 12 0.63 -15.52 3.85
C LYS A 12 0.46 -14.34 2.87
N ILE A 13 0.18 -13.16 3.41
CA ILE A 13 0.03 -11.94 2.61
C ILE A 13 1.36 -11.68 1.89
N ASP A 14 1.30 -11.49 0.58
CA ASP A 14 2.45 -11.17 -0.26
C ASP A 14 2.63 -9.64 -0.32
N LEU A 15 3.42 -9.10 0.60
CA LEU A 15 3.63 -7.65 0.71
C LEU A 15 4.34 -7.08 -0.52
N SER A 16 5.27 -7.80 -1.11
CA SER A 16 6.01 -7.36 -2.30
C SER A 16 5.08 -7.24 -3.53
N LYS A 17 4.06 -8.09 -3.60
CA LYS A 17 2.99 -7.91 -4.59
C LYS A 17 2.19 -6.63 -4.34
N ILE A 18 1.86 -6.31 -3.08
CA ILE A 18 1.14 -5.07 -2.74
C ILE A 18 1.99 -3.84 -3.11
N GLU A 19 3.28 -3.84 -2.78
CA GLU A 19 4.23 -2.79 -3.17
C GLU A 19 4.24 -2.55 -4.67
N SER A 20 4.37 -3.64 -5.45
CA SER A 20 4.35 -3.59 -6.92
C SER A 20 3.04 -3.01 -7.44
N LEU A 21 1.90 -3.40 -6.86
CA LEU A 21 0.60 -2.89 -7.26
C LEU A 21 0.46 -1.40 -6.96
N LEU A 22 0.87 -0.91 -5.79
CA LEU A 22 0.85 0.52 -5.47
C LEU A 22 1.61 1.35 -6.51
N LEU A 23 2.81 0.90 -6.91
CA LEU A 23 3.61 1.56 -7.94
C LEU A 23 2.91 1.62 -9.30
N THR A 24 2.10 0.61 -9.63
CA THR A 24 1.33 0.60 -10.90
C THR A 24 0.04 1.42 -10.85
N ARG A 25 -0.52 1.71 -9.67
CA ARG A 25 -1.80 2.42 -9.52
C ARG A 25 -1.67 3.94 -9.63
N SER A 26 -0.53 4.49 -9.20
CA SER A 26 -0.29 5.93 -9.25
C SER A 26 1.10 6.23 -9.77
N ALA A 27 1.18 7.03 -10.83
CA ALA A 27 2.44 7.56 -11.34
C ALA A 27 3.15 8.48 -10.33
N PHE A 28 2.43 8.98 -9.31
CA PHE A 28 2.98 9.84 -8.26
C PHE A 28 3.65 9.08 -7.12
N ILE A 29 3.58 7.74 -7.11
CA ILE A 29 4.32 6.89 -6.15
C ILE A 29 5.65 6.52 -6.80
N LYS A 30 6.74 7.09 -6.30
CA LYS A 30 8.09 6.81 -6.81
C LYS A 30 8.67 5.54 -6.18
N GLU A 31 8.49 5.39 -4.87
CA GLU A 31 8.86 4.18 -4.14
C GLU A 31 7.75 3.85 -3.12
N ALA A 32 7.54 2.56 -2.90
CA ALA A 32 6.60 2.06 -1.91
C ALA A 32 7.21 0.84 -1.20
N ALA A 33 7.08 0.82 0.12
CA ALA A 33 7.29 -0.36 0.95
C ALA A 33 6.01 -0.65 1.73
N VAL A 34 5.72 -1.92 2.00
CA VAL A 34 4.56 -2.33 2.78
C VAL A 34 5.03 -3.21 3.94
N ILE A 35 4.65 -2.81 5.15
CA ILE A 35 4.94 -3.54 6.38
C ILE A 35 3.64 -4.00 7.03
N ILE A 36 3.70 -4.97 7.93
CA ILE A 36 2.58 -5.26 8.83
C ILE A 36 2.69 -4.35 10.05
N LYS A 37 1.65 -3.54 10.29
CA LYS A 37 1.50 -2.74 11.49
C LYS A 37 0.14 -3.05 12.10
N GLU A 38 0.12 -3.38 13.40
CA GLU A 38 -1.13 -3.71 14.11
C GLU A 38 -1.95 -4.82 13.42
N GLY A 39 -1.25 -5.81 12.86
CA GLY A 39 -1.86 -6.97 12.21
C GLY A 39 -2.40 -6.72 10.79
N SER A 40 -2.23 -5.51 10.24
CA SER A 40 -2.68 -5.18 8.87
C SER A 40 -1.56 -4.58 8.02
N PRO A 41 -1.64 -4.67 6.68
CA PRO A 41 -0.75 -3.95 5.79
C PRO A 41 -0.78 -2.43 6.04
N PHE A 42 0.41 -1.83 6.07
CA PHE A 42 0.65 -0.40 6.25
C PHE A 42 1.68 0.06 5.23
N ALA A 43 1.33 1.07 4.43
CA ALA A 43 2.19 1.54 3.34
C ALA A 43 3.15 2.65 3.80
N VAL A 44 4.40 2.60 3.35
CA VAL A 44 5.38 3.67 3.46
C VAL A 44 5.69 4.12 2.04
N ILE A 45 5.33 5.36 1.73
CA ILE A 45 5.31 5.87 0.35
C ILE A 45 6.27 7.05 0.23
N TYR A 46 7.20 6.97 -0.72
CA TYR A 46 7.98 8.12 -1.17
C TYR A 46 7.39 8.63 -2.50
N PRO A 47 6.88 9.87 -2.55
CA PRO A 47 6.25 10.42 -3.75
C PRO A 47 7.26 10.85 -4.83
N ASP A 48 6.80 10.88 -6.08
CA ASP A 48 7.49 11.63 -7.14
C ASP A 48 7.12 13.12 -7.03
N PHE A 49 7.87 13.86 -6.20
CA PHE A 49 7.64 15.29 -5.98
C PHE A 49 7.82 16.13 -7.25
N GLU A 50 8.68 15.71 -8.18
CA GLU A 50 8.88 16.43 -9.45
C GLU A 50 7.66 16.28 -10.35
N LEU A 51 7.10 15.07 -10.46
CA LEU A 51 5.90 14.82 -11.23
C LEU A 51 4.67 15.50 -10.60
N LEU A 52 4.52 15.42 -9.28
CA LEU A 52 3.45 16.10 -8.54
C LEU A 52 3.47 17.62 -8.76
N LYS A 53 4.67 18.23 -8.72
CA LYS A 53 4.84 19.67 -8.98
C LYS A 53 4.48 20.03 -10.42
N LYS A 54 4.88 19.22 -11.40
CA LYS A 54 4.53 19.43 -12.82
C LYS A 54 3.02 19.32 -13.07
N ALA A 55 2.34 18.48 -12.31
CA ALA A 55 0.89 18.26 -12.39
C ALA A 55 0.07 19.25 -11.54
N ASP A 56 0.72 20.23 -10.89
CA ASP A 56 0.08 21.21 -9.98
C ASP A 56 -0.75 20.56 -8.86
N VAL A 57 -0.28 19.42 -8.35
CA VAL A 57 -0.94 18.71 -7.24
C VAL A 57 -0.57 19.39 -5.92
N ILE A 58 -1.52 20.13 -5.35
CA ILE A 58 -1.34 20.86 -4.10
C ILE A 58 -1.48 19.93 -2.87
N ASN A 59 -2.42 18.99 -2.90
CA ASN A 59 -2.70 18.09 -1.78
C ASN A 59 -2.16 16.67 -2.02
N ILE A 60 -0.85 16.53 -1.88
CA ILE A 60 -0.12 15.27 -2.09
C ILE A 60 -0.67 14.13 -1.21
N LYS A 61 -1.09 14.42 0.03
CA LYS A 61 -1.62 13.40 0.93
C LYS A 61 -2.93 12.80 0.41
N GLU A 62 -3.88 13.64 0.02
CA GLU A 62 -5.16 13.16 -0.52
C GLU A 62 -4.96 12.48 -1.87
N GLU A 63 -4.08 13.01 -2.73
CA GLU A 63 -3.74 12.38 -4.02
C GLU A 63 -3.26 10.94 -3.84
N LEU A 64 -2.26 10.73 -2.98
CA LEU A 64 -1.70 9.41 -2.72
C LEU A 64 -2.67 8.47 -1.97
N LYS A 65 -3.51 9.04 -1.10
CA LYS A 65 -4.57 8.29 -0.43
C LYS A 65 -5.56 7.74 -1.45
N TRP A 66 -6.21 8.61 -2.22
CA TRP A 66 -7.29 8.20 -3.12
C TRP A 66 -6.78 7.38 -4.30
N TYR A 67 -5.75 7.88 -5.00
CA TYR A 67 -5.30 7.29 -6.26
C TYR A 67 -4.15 6.27 -6.10
N GLY A 68 -3.58 6.15 -4.89
CA GLY A 68 -2.64 5.08 -4.55
C GLY A 68 -3.30 4.01 -3.70
N VAL A 69 -3.59 4.36 -2.44
CA VAL A 69 -3.99 3.40 -1.39
C VAL A 69 -5.42 2.91 -1.57
N GLU A 70 -6.39 3.82 -1.74
CA GLU A 70 -7.81 3.44 -1.83
C GLU A 70 -8.12 2.75 -3.16
N LEU A 71 -7.53 3.19 -4.27
CA LEU A 71 -7.65 2.48 -5.55
C LEU A 71 -7.13 1.04 -5.48
N TYR A 72 -6.05 0.79 -4.74
CA TYR A 72 -5.62 -0.58 -4.47
C TYR A 72 -6.64 -1.34 -3.60
N ASN A 73 -7.15 -0.71 -2.53
CA ASN A 73 -8.07 -1.34 -1.58
C ASN A 73 -9.42 -1.74 -2.17
N ILE A 74 -9.88 -1.10 -3.26
CA ILE A 74 -11.12 -1.47 -3.96
C ILE A 74 -11.08 -2.92 -4.44
N ASP A 75 -9.93 -3.36 -4.99
CA ASP A 75 -9.75 -4.69 -5.57
C ASP A 75 -9.13 -5.70 -4.57
N ALA A 76 -8.62 -5.22 -3.43
CA ALA A 76 -7.90 -6.03 -2.47
C ALA A 76 -8.83 -6.90 -1.61
N ARG A 77 -8.36 -8.11 -1.28
CA ARG A 77 -9.01 -8.94 -0.25
C ARG A 77 -8.93 -8.24 1.10
N GLU A 78 -9.87 -8.54 1.99
CA GLU A 78 -10.00 -7.84 3.27
C GLU A 78 -8.73 -7.92 4.15
N ASP A 79 -8.03 -9.07 4.10
CA ASP A 79 -6.76 -9.35 4.78
C ASP A 79 -5.56 -8.63 4.13
N GLU A 80 -5.69 -8.21 2.88
CA GLU A 80 -4.64 -7.53 2.10
C GLU A 80 -4.82 -6.01 2.05
N LYS A 81 -5.91 -5.46 2.60
CA LYS A 81 -6.19 -4.03 2.59
C LYS A 81 -5.18 -3.25 3.43
N ILE A 82 -4.70 -2.16 2.87
CA ILE A 82 -3.82 -1.21 3.55
C ILE A 82 -4.68 -0.36 4.50
N ARG A 83 -4.41 -0.45 5.81
CA ARG A 83 -5.18 0.25 6.86
C ARG A 83 -4.57 1.56 7.32
N GLY A 84 -3.39 1.88 6.83
CA GLY A 84 -2.75 3.15 7.07
C GLY A 84 -1.56 3.34 6.14
N TYR A 85 -1.13 4.58 6.01
CA TYR A 85 0.05 4.90 5.23
C TYR A 85 0.83 6.06 5.84
N ARG A 86 2.10 6.17 5.47
CA ARG A 86 2.97 7.29 5.80
C ARG A 86 3.64 7.80 4.53
N VAL A 87 3.60 9.12 4.34
CA VAL A 87 4.34 9.79 3.28
C VAL A 87 5.73 10.17 3.80
N MET A 88 6.75 9.82 3.02
CA MET A 88 8.15 10.10 3.30
C MET A 88 8.63 11.30 2.48
N THR A 89 9.57 12.05 3.05
CA THR A 89 10.21 13.20 2.39
C THR A 89 11.60 12.89 1.85
N HIS A 90 12.08 11.66 2.08
CA HIS A 90 13.36 11.14 1.58
C HIS A 90 13.11 9.76 0.97
N PRO A 91 13.94 9.33 0.00
CA PRO A 91 13.91 7.98 -0.56
C PRO A 91 13.93 6.89 0.52
N LEU A 92 13.36 5.73 0.21
CA LEU A 92 13.32 4.58 1.11
C LEU A 92 14.63 3.78 1.10
N ALA A 93 15.42 3.93 0.02
CA ALA A 93 16.73 3.30 -0.18
C ALA A 93 17.90 4.25 0.09
#